data_AF-A0A2T9XXU4-F1
#
_entry.id   AF-A0A2T9XXU4-F1
#
_cell.length_a   1.000
_cell.length_b   1.000
_cell.length_c   1.000
_cell.angle_alpha   90.00
_cell.angle_beta   90.00
_cell.angle_gamma   90.00
#
_symmetry.space_group_name_H-M   'P 1'
#
loop_
_entity.id
_entity.type
_entity.pdbx_description
1 polymer ?
#
loop_
_entity_poly.entity_id
_entity_poly.type
_entity_poly.pdbx_seq_one_letter_code
_entity_poly.pdbx_strand_id
1 'polypeptide(L)'
;MLVLYETAAGLALFKVVDEGKLKSVGSISKVFSTPESAAQSIKLQEFAHFGDTIEALSTATALVKGKISQSLKNLIKSTANIDKEKLIVQGPKLGVKLTDTFVALNNEIARGIRQQISSLLADQNNAMSQM
;
A
#
# COMPACT_ATOMS: atom_id res chain seq x y z
N MET A 1 -4.34 -9.58 4.77
CA MET A 1 -3.58 -9.27 3.52
C MET A 1 -3.14 -7.81 3.56
N LEU A 2 -1.95 -7.48 3.06
CA LEU A 2 -1.35 -6.15 3.05
C LEU A 2 -1.10 -5.70 1.60
N VAL A 3 -1.21 -4.40 1.32
CA VAL A 3 -0.95 -3.79 0.01
C VAL A 3 0.05 -2.65 0.19
N LEU A 4 1.20 -2.76 -0.47
CA LEU A 4 2.20 -1.70 -0.54
C LEU A 4 1.88 -0.77 -1.71
N TYR A 5 1.85 0.53 -1.43
CA TYR A 5 1.62 1.59 -2.41
C TYR A 5 2.68 2.67 -2.27
N GLU A 6 3.33 3.01 -3.39
CA GLU A 6 4.30 4.12 -3.45
C GLU A 6 3.59 5.43 -3.77
N THR A 7 3.90 6.48 -3.01
CA THR A 7 3.48 7.86 -3.28
C THR A 7 4.70 8.77 -3.37
N ALA A 8 4.52 9.97 -3.92
CA ALA A 8 5.58 10.99 -3.93
C ALA A 8 6.03 11.41 -2.52
N ALA A 9 5.14 11.29 -1.52
CA ALA A 9 5.42 11.66 -0.13
C ALA A 9 6.06 10.52 0.69
N GLY A 10 5.95 9.26 0.23
CA GLY A 10 6.33 8.12 1.05
C GLY A 10 5.78 6.78 0.58
N LEU A 11 6.11 5.73 1.32
CA LEU A 11 5.53 4.39 1.16
C LEU A 11 4.34 4.21 2.10
N ALA A 12 3.19 3.91 1.53
CA ALA A 12 1.98 3.56 2.27
C ALA A 12 1.78 2.05 2.29
N LEU A 13 1.52 1.50 3.47
CA LEU A 13 1.13 0.11 3.65
C LEU A 13 -0.33 0.06 4.11
N PHE A 14 -1.18 -0.53 3.28
CA PHE A 14 -2.60 -0.69 3.56
C PHE A 14 -2.88 -2.11 4.03
N LYS A 15 -3.60 -2.25 5.14
CA LYS A 15 -4.22 -3.50 5.56
C LYS A 15 -5.55 -3.69 4.87
N VAL A 16 -5.72 -4.84 4.25
CA VAL A 16 -7.00 -5.28 3.73
C VAL A 16 -7.78 -5.94 4.86
N VAL A 17 -8.90 -5.33 5.19
CA VAL A 17 -9.85 -5.85 6.19
C VAL A 17 -10.81 -6.84 5.53
N ASP A 18 -11.23 -6.54 4.29
CA ASP A 18 -12.20 -7.34 3.55
C ASP A 18 -11.55 -8.00 2.31
N GLU A 19 -10.83 -9.11 2.56
CA GLU A 19 -10.17 -9.87 1.49
C GLU A 19 -11.16 -10.43 0.47
N GLY A 20 -12.40 -10.71 0.88
CA GLY A 20 -13.45 -11.22 -0.01
C GLY A 20 -13.77 -10.28 -1.15
N LYS A 21 -13.80 -8.97 -0.88
CA LYS A 21 -14.07 -7.94 -1.90
C LYS A 21 -12.88 -7.64 -2.81
N LEU A 22 -11.66 -7.95 -2.39
CA LEU A 22 -10.45 -7.77 -3.22
C LEU A 22 -10.05 -9.01 -4.03
N LYS A 23 -10.88 -10.08 -4.05
CA LYS A 23 -10.64 -11.29 -4.85
C LYS A 23 -11.06 -11.19 -6.32
N SER A 24 -11.90 -10.22 -6.69
CA SER A 24 -12.42 -10.10 -8.06
C SER A 24 -12.45 -8.66 -8.53
N VAL A 25 -12.10 -8.44 -9.80
CA VAL A 25 -12.01 -7.11 -10.43
C VAL A 25 -13.32 -6.32 -10.33
N GLY A 26 -14.47 -6.99 -10.50
CA GLY A 26 -15.78 -6.34 -10.38
C GLY A 26 -16.08 -5.83 -8.96
N SER A 27 -15.61 -6.55 -7.94
CA SER A 27 -15.75 -6.14 -6.54
C SER A 27 -14.76 -5.03 -6.17
N ILE A 28 -13.53 -5.09 -6.68
CA ILE A 28 -12.52 -4.02 -6.51
C ILE A 28 -13.07 -2.68 -7.00
N SER A 29 -13.59 -2.63 -8.23
CA SER A 29 -14.16 -1.40 -8.78
C SER A 29 -15.31 -0.83 -7.93
N LYS A 30 -16.11 -1.70 -7.29
CA LYS A 30 -17.18 -1.29 -6.38
C LYS A 30 -16.65 -0.81 -5.03
N VAL A 31 -15.66 -1.48 -4.47
CA VAL A 31 -14.98 -1.07 -3.22
C VAL A 31 -14.40 0.32 -3.36
N PHE A 32 -13.73 0.60 -4.48
CA PHE A 32 -13.10 1.90 -4.72
C PHE A 32 -14.01 2.94 -5.38
N SER A 33 -15.31 2.62 -5.60
CA SER A 33 -16.28 3.57 -6.14
C SER A 33 -16.58 4.71 -5.16
N THR A 34 -16.56 4.45 -3.85
CA THR A 34 -16.74 5.48 -2.82
C THR A 34 -15.62 5.45 -1.78
N PRO A 35 -15.22 6.62 -1.24
CA PRO A 35 -14.16 6.72 -0.23
C PRO A 35 -14.51 5.93 1.03
N GLU A 36 -15.77 5.96 1.47
CA GLU A 36 -16.24 5.23 2.64
C GLU A 36 -16.08 3.71 2.50
N SER A 37 -16.46 3.16 1.33
CA SER A 37 -16.36 1.72 1.09
C SER A 37 -14.91 1.27 0.95
N ALA A 38 -14.05 2.12 0.37
CA ALA A 38 -12.62 1.90 0.31
C ALA A 38 -12.00 1.89 1.71
N ALA A 39 -12.30 2.88 2.56
CA ALA A 39 -11.79 2.98 3.93
C ALA A 39 -12.29 1.86 4.87
N GLN A 40 -13.48 1.30 4.60
CA GLN A 40 -13.98 0.13 5.32
C GLN A 40 -13.28 -1.17 4.87
N SER A 41 -12.92 -1.27 3.59
CA SER A 41 -12.34 -2.49 3.03
C SER A 41 -10.81 -2.52 3.14
N ILE A 42 -10.16 -1.35 3.07
CA ILE A 42 -8.72 -1.16 3.21
C ILE A 42 -8.46 -0.02 4.20
N LYS A 43 -7.51 -0.22 5.11
CA LYS A 43 -7.10 0.78 6.09
C LYS A 43 -5.61 1.01 5.99
N LEU A 44 -5.16 2.25 6.17
CA LEU A 44 -3.74 2.52 6.29
C LEU A 44 -3.23 1.88 7.57
N GLN A 45 -2.24 1.01 7.46
CA GLN A 45 -1.60 0.34 8.60
C GLN A 45 -0.34 1.08 9.02
N GLU A 46 0.50 1.45 8.05
CA GLU A 46 1.76 2.15 8.28
C GLU A 46 2.04 3.09 7.11
N PHE A 47 2.68 4.24 7.39
CA PHE A 47 3.12 5.16 6.36
C PHE A 47 4.54 5.65 6.65
N ALA A 48 5.47 5.31 5.76
CA ALA A 48 6.84 5.79 5.83
C ALA A 48 7.01 7.01 4.93
N HIS A 49 7.01 8.20 5.53
CA HIS A 49 7.35 9.44 4.83
C HIS A 49 8.80 9.42 4.37
N PHE A 50 9.06 9.90 3.16
CA PHE A 50 10.42 10.16 2.71
C PHE A 50 10.92 11.45 3.34
N GLY A 51 12.07 11.40 4.00
CA GLY A 51 12.70 12.60 4.56
C GLY A 51 13.17 13.58 3.49
N ASP A 52 13.67 13.04 2.37
CA ASP A 52 14.26 13.83 1.29
C ASP A 52 13.94 13.24 -0.09
N THR A 53 14.05 14.07 -1.12
CA THR A 53 13.86 13.67 -2.53
C THR A 53 14.84 12.60 -2.99
N ILE A 54 16.04 12.54 -2.39
CA ILE A 54 17.05 11.51 -2.65
C ILE A 54 16.57 10.15 -2.15
N GLU A 55 15.96 10.10 -0.97
CA GLU A 55 15.40 8.86 -0.42
C GLU A 55 14.19 8.40 -1.24
N ALA A 56 13.33 9.34 -1.63
CA ALA A 56 12.18 9.07 -2.50
C ALA A 56 12.63 8.48 -3.84
N LEU A 57 13.61 9.09 -4.52
CA LEU A 57 14.13 8.63 -5.80
C LEU A 57 14.83 7.27 -5.69
N SER A 58 15.63 7.08 -4.63
CA SER A 58 16.34 5.82 -4.38
C SER A 58 15.35 4.68 -4.12
N THR A 59 14.31 4.94 -3.33
CA THR A 59 13.23 3.99 -3.07
C THR A 59 12.44 3.66 -4.32
N ALA A 60 11.99 4.66 -5.08
CA ALA A 60 11.27 4.44 -6.33
C ALA A 60 12.11 3.63 -7.34
N THR A 61 13.39 3.97 -7.46
CA THR A 61 14.34 3.22 -8.31
C THR A 61 14.52 1.79 -7.82
N ALA A 62 14.61 1.58 -6.51
CA ALA A 62 14.72 0.25 -5.91
C ALA A 62 13.47 -0.58 -6.20
N LEU A 63 12.28 -0.01 -6.03
CA LEU A 63 10.99 -0.67 -6.28
C LEU A 63 10.85 -1.09 -7.75
N VAL A 64 11.16 -0.19 -8.69
CA VAL A 64 11.20 -0.49 -10.13
C VAL A 64 12.20 -1.61 -10.46
N LYS A 65 13.35 -1.61 -9.79
CA LYS A 65 14.39 -2.65 -9.93
C LYS A 65 14.10 -3.92 -9.13
N GLY A 66 12.99 -3.99 -8.39
CA GLY A 66 12.62 -5.14 -7.58
C GLY A 66 13.45 -5.33 -6.29
N LYS A 67 14.12 -4.27 -5.83
CA LYS A 67 14.95 -4.24 -4.63
C LYS A 67 14.20 -3.65 -3.44
N ILE A 68 14.54 -4.10 -2.23
CA ILE A 68 14.01 -3.56 -0.98
C ILE A 68 14.86 -2.35 -0.58
N SER A 69 14.26 -1.16 -0.49
CA SER A 69 14.94 0.03 0.05
C SER A 69 14.98 0.03 1.58
N GLN A 70 15.81 0.88 2.17
CA GLN A 70 15.89 1.01 3.63
C GLN A 70 14.55 1.46 4.24
N SER A 71 13.84 2.39 3.60
CA SER A 71 12.52 2.86 4.03
C SER A 71 11.49 1.72 3.99
N LEU A 72 11.49 0.89 2.94
CA LEU A 72 10.62 -0.29 2.88
C LEU A 72 10.98 -1.32 3.96
N LYS A 73 12.28 -1.55 4.21
CA LYS A 73 12.74 -2.48 5.25
C LYS A 73 12.31 -2.03 6.65
N ASN A 74 12.38 -0.74 6.93
CA ASN A 74 11.92 -0.17 8.19
C ASN A 74 10.40 -0.31 8.33
N LEU A 75 9.65 0.00 7.28
CA LEU A 75 8.20 -0.15 7.25
C LEU A 75 7.77 -1.61 7.49
N ILE A 76 8.41 -2.58 6.82
CA ILE A 76 8.15 -4.01 7.01
C ILE A 76 8.45 -4.44 8.45
N LYS A 77 9.57 -3.99 9.02
CA LYS A 77 9.94 -4.30 10.41
C LYS A 77 8.99 -3.70 11.44
N SER A 78 8.49 -2.49 11.18
CA SER A 78 7.51 -1.80 12.02
C SER A 78 6.14 -2.49 11.95
N THR A 79 5.86 -3.14 10.82
CA THR A 79 4.60 -3.86 10.57
C THR A 79 4.62 -5.23 11.25
N ALA A 80 3.98 -5.33 12.42
CA ALA A 80 3.79 -6.62 13.11
C ALA A 80 2.98 -7.62 12.25
N ASN A 81 3.35 -8.90 12.31
CA ASN A 81 2.73 -10.02 11.58
C ASN A 81 2.85 -10.00 10.05
N ILE A 82 3.76 -9.21 9.47
CA ILE A 82 3.98 -9.23 8.02
C ILE A 82 4.39 -10.62 7.49
N ASP A 83 5.07 -11.44 8.29
CA ASP A 83 5.43 -12.83 7.95
C ASP A 83 4.22 -13.79 7.86
N LYS A 84 3.08 -13.42 8.47
CA LYS A 84 1.84 -14.20 8.42
C LYS A 84 0.83 -13.64 7.41
N GLU A 85 1.05 -12.42 6.92
CA GLU A 85 0.17 -11.75 5.98
C GLU A 85 0.72 -11.82 4.55
N LYS A 86 -0.17 -11.88 3.56
CA LYS A 86 0.21 -11.77 2.14
C LYS A 86 0.49 -10.31 1.81
N LEU A 87 1.65 -10.01 1.23
CA LEU A 87 2.02 -8.65 0.84
C LEU A 87 1.90 -8.48 -0.67
N ILE A 88 0.96 -7.65 -1.08
CA ILE A 88 0.77 -7.25 -2.47
C ILE A 88 1.70 -6.06 -2.76
N VAL A 89 2.56 -6.21 -3.77
CA VAL A 89 3.49 -5.17 -4.24
C VAL A 89 3.20 -4.84 -5.71
N GLN A 90 3.23 -3.56 -6.06
CA GLN A 90 3.15 -3.17 -7.46
C GLN A 90 4.45 -3.54 -8.18
N GLY A 91 4.35 -4.45 -9.15
CA GLY A 91 5.45 -4.86 -10.01
C GLY A 91 5.84 -6.34 -9.86
N PRO A 92 6.23 -7.01 -10.95
CA PRO A 92 6.47 -8.46 -10.98
C PRO A 92 7.78 -8.91 -10.31
N LYS A 93 8.61 -7.99 -9.76
CA LYS A 93 10.02 -8.26 -9.45
C LYS A 93 10.48 -7.90 -8.04
N LEU A 94 9.63 -7.37 -7.17
CA LEU A 94 10.04 -7.14 -5.77
C LEU A 94 10.33 -8.50 -5.12
N GLY A 95 11.61 -8.81 -5.00
CA GLY A 95 12.16 -10.09 -4.56
C GLY A 95 11.98 -10.34 -3.07
N VAL A 96 10.81 -10.01 -2.52
CA VAL A 96 10.47 -10.34 -1.16
C VAL A 96 9.91 -11.75 -1.17
N LYS A 97 10.61 -12.67 -0.50
CA LYS A 97 10.19 -14.04 -0.16
C LYS A 97 8.87 -14.13 0.65
N LEU A 98 8.10 -13.04 0.74
CA LEU A 98 6.87 -12.93 1.51
C LEU A 98 5.67 -13.07 0.55
N THR A 99 5.39 -14.33 0.22
CA THR A 99 4.06 -14.92 -0.01
C THR A 99 3.13 -14.31 -1.08
N ASP A 100 2.94 -15.10 -2.15
CA ASP A 100 1.90 -15.05 -3.19
C ASP A 100 1.72 -13.74 -4.00
N THR A 101 2.31 -13.73 -5.19
CA THR A 101 2.23 -12.63 -6.17
C THR A 101 0.88 -12.65 -6.91
N PHE A 102 -0.12 -11.87 -6.46
CA PHE A 102 -1.36 -11.64 -7.23
C PHE A 102 -1.15 -10.56 -8.30
N VAL A 103 -0.46 -10.93 -9.38
CA VAL A 103 -0.04 -10.00 -10.46
C VAL A 103 -1.24 -9.37 -11.20
N ALA A 104 -2.39 -10.05 -11.31
CA ALA A 104 -3.54 -9.56 -12.08
C ALA A 104 -4.45 -8.59 -11.32
N LEU A 105 -4.57 -8.71 -9.99
CA LEU A 105 -5.39 -7.82 -9.15
C LEU A 105 -4.66 -6.50 -8.83
N ASN A 106 -3.33 -6.50 -8.99
CA ASN A 106 -2.43 -5.39 -8.67
C ASN A 106 -2.82 -4.07 -9.34
N ASN A 107 -3.13 -4.08 -10.64
CA ASN A 107 -3.39 -2.85 -11.38
C ASN A 107 -4.72 -2.19 -10.98
N GLU A 108 -5.76 -2.98 -10.74
CA GLU A 108 -7.07 -2.46 -10.36
C GLU A 108 -7.09 -2.00 -8.89
N ILE A 109 -6.41 -2.72 -8.00
CA ILE A 109 -6.20 -2.29 -6.61
C ILE A 109 -5.37 -0.99 -6.60
N ALA A 110 -4.27 -0.94 -7.35
CA ALA A 110 -3.47 0.28 -7.49
C ALA A 110 -4.29 1.45 -8.02
N ARG A 111 -5.12 1.22 -9.04
CA ARG A 111 -6.02 2.24 -9.61
C ARG A 111 -7.03 2.73 -8.59
N GLY A 112 -7.65 1.82 -7.85
CA GLY A 112 -8.62 2.15 -6.81
C GLY A 112 -8.01 2.91 -5.63
N ILE A 113 -6.84 2.45 -5.15
CA ILE A 113 -6.07 3.16 -4.12
C ILE A 113 -5.73 4.56 -4.61
N ARG A 114 -5.26 4.72 -5.85
CA ARG A 114 -4.94 6.05 -6.42
C ARG A 114 -6.17 6.97 -6.49
N GLN A 115 -7.34 6.43 -6.85
CA GLN A 115 -8.59 7.21 -6.91
C GLN A 115 -9.01 7.71 -5.53
N GLN A 116 -8.80 6.91 -4.49
CA GLN A 116 -9.21 7.24 -3.13
C GLN A 116 -8.04 7.65 -2.22
N ILE A 117 -6.84 7.87 -2.77
CA ILE A 117 -5.59 8.04 -1.99
C ILE A 117 -5.70 9.24 -1.06
N SER A 118 -6.32 10.33 -1.52
CA SER A 118 -6.54 11.52 -0.71
C SER A 118 -7.43 11.21 0.48
N SER A 119 -8.45 10.36 0.35
CA SER A 119 -9.32 9.97 1.47
C SER A 119 -8.66 8.93 2.39
N LEU A 120 -7.92 7.99 1.82
CA LEU A 120 -7.23 6.92 2.56
C LEU A 120 -6.05 7.45 3.38
N LEU A 121 -5.40 8.51 2.89
CA LEU A 121 -4.35 9.22 3.61
C LEU A 121 -4.91 10.39 4.44
N ALA A 122 -6.11 10.91 4.15
CA ALA A 122 -6.73 11.98 4.95
C ALA A 122 -7.00 11.56 6.40
N ASP A 123 -7.17 10.27 6.68
CA ASP A 123 -7.30 9.76 8.04
C ASP A 123 -6.03 10.04 8.89
N GLN A 124 -4.85 10.12 8.27
CA GLN A 124 -3.62 10.61 8.92
C GLN A 124 -3.64 12.12 9.18
N ASN A 125 -4.35 12.89 8.35
CA ASN A 125 -4.41 14.34 8.48
C ASN A 125 -5.38 14.78 9.61
N ASN A 126 -6.36 13.94 9.95
CA ASN A 126 -7.22 14.20 11.11
C ASN A 126 -6.51 13.92 12.46
N ALA A 127 -5.41 13.15 12.46
CA ALA A 127 -4.57 12.93 13.64
C ALA A 127 -3.59 14.08 13.90
N MET A 128 -3.23 14.89 12.90
CA MET A 128 -2.38 16.07 13.07
C MET A 128 -3.15 17.39 13.22
N SER A 129 -4.47 17.41 12.98
CA SER A 129 -5.30 18.62 13.13
C SER A 129 -5.90 18.79 14.54
N GLN A 130 -5.46 17.99 15.53
CA GLN A 130 -5.82 18.11 16.95
C GLN A 130 -4.60 18.25 17.89
N MET A 131 -3.47 18.76 17.38
CA MET A 131 -2.35 19.23 18.23
C MET A 131 -2.11 20.71 18.03
#